data_AF-A0A7S2K7G5-F1
#
_entry.id   AF-A0A7S2K7G5-F1
#
_cell.length_a   1.000
_cell.length_b   1.000
_cell.length_c   1.000
_cell.angle_alpha   90.00
_cell.angle_beta   90.00
_cell.angle_gamma   90.00
#
_symmetry.space_group_name_H-M   'P 1'
#
loop_
_entity.id
_entity.type
_entity.pdbx_description
1 polymer ?
#
loop_
_entity_poly.entity_id
_entity_poly.type
_entity_poly.pdbx_seq_one_letter_code
_entity_poly.pdbx_strand_id
1 'polypeptide(L)'
;RYAGNYSYTPTDDPDVTEYFTVSEGDVMWEHCNQNIVSEHYFPLTSDVAQPEGSEWMTDEQADVVDILGWNAVAILIIVVLLKYFWAAIDYITSWFKSTYEPSGEDQNIDYSAVPSISAYVPQVVDDEFNFPLLACKIDCIDPKLIGWSDPLRPHGFWNLIHEFPADLEEKARNEEQPILSIVKHYPP
;
A
#
# COMPACT_ATOMS: atom_id res chain seq x y z
N ARG A 1 -55.73 -2.22 -3.07
CA ARG A 1 -56.84 -3.04 -3.64
C ARG A 1 -57.27 -2.39 -4.95
N TYR A 2 -57.03 -3.06 -6.08
CA TYR A 2 -57.18 -2.52 -7.44
C TYR A 2 -58.37 -3.16 -8.17
N ALA A 3 -59.53 -3.28 -7.51
CA ALA A 3 -60.73 -3.74 -8.20
C ALA A 3 -61.24 -2.61 -9.11
N GLY A 4 -61.42 -2.89 -10.39
CA GLY A 4 -61.73 -1.86 -11.36
C GLY A 4 -61.73 -2.35 -12.81
N ASN A 5 -62.13 -1.44 -13.70
CA ASN A 5 -62.05 -1.64 -15.14
C ASN A 5 -60.75 -1.04 -15.65
N TYR A 6 -59.94 -1.87 -16.30
CA TYR A 6 -58.67 -1.48 -16.87
C TYR A 6 -58.71 -1.63 -18.38
N SER A 7 -57.94 -0.81 -19.06
CA SER A 7 -57.72 -0.90 -20.50
C SER A 7 -56.24 -1.01 -20.78
N TYR A 8 -55.86 -1.86 -21.73
CA TYR A 8 -54.50 -1.91 -22.25
C TYR A 8 -54.54 -1.94 -23.78
N THR A 9 -53.45 -1.49 -24.38
CA THR A 9 -53.24 -1.48 -25.84
C THR A 9 -52.14 -2.50 -26.13
N PRO A 10 -52.42 -3.59 -26.85
CA PRO A 10 -51.41 -4.59 -27.20
C PRO A 10 -50.29 -3.98 -28.05
N THR A 11 -49.06 -4.44 -27.85
CA THR A 11 -47.90 -3.98 -28.63
C THR A 11 -48.01 -4.39 -30.11
N ASP A 12 -48.71 -5.49 -30.40
CA ASP A 12 -48.84 -6.05 -31.74
C ASP A 12 -49.91 -5.34 -32.60
N ASP A 13 -50.88 -4.66 -31.97
CA ASP A 13 -51.93 -3.92 -32.66
C ASP A 13 -52.30 -2.64 -31.88
N PRO A 14 -51.67 -1.50 -32.19
CA PRO A 14 -51.84 -0.25 -31.44
C PRO A 14 -53.22 0.40 -31.64
N ASP A 15 -54.00 -0.03 -32.63
CA ASP A 15 -55.33 0.53 -32.90
C ASP A 15 -56.44 -0.17 -32.11
N VAL A 16 -56.12 -1.27 -31.40
CA VAL A 16 -57.06 -2.04 -30.58
C VAL A 16 -56.87 -1.73 -29.10
N THR A 17 -57.95 -1.32 -28.44
CA THR A 17 -57.99 -1.20 -26.97
C THR A 17 -58.82 -2.34 -26.40
N GLU A 18 -58.20 -3.17 -25.57
CA GLU A 18 -58.89 -4.25 -24.86
C GLU A 18 -59.24 -3.82 -23.44
N TYR A 19 -60.43 -4.22 -22.98
CA TYR A 19 -60.92 -3.94 -21.65
C TYR A 19 -61.00 -5.23 -20.83
N PHE A 20 -60.50 -5.20 -19.61
CA PHE A 20 -60.68 -6.29 -18.66
C PHE A 20 -61.12 -5.75 -17.30
N THR A 21 -62.00 -6.50 -16.64
CA THR A 21 -62.52 -6.17 -15.31
C THR A 21 -61.81 -7.06 -14.30
N VAL A 22 -61.12 -6.45 -13.34
CA VAL A 22 -60.47 -7.15 -12.23
C VAL A 22 -61.47 -7.22 -11.08
N SER A 23 -61.92 -8.44 -10.75
CA SER A 23 -62.86 -8.70 -9.67
C SER A 23 -62.13 -8.83 -8.32
N GLU A 24 -62.86 -8.58 -7.23
CA GLU A 24 -62.34 -8.77 -5.87
C GLU A 24 -62.15 -10.28 -5.62
N GLY A 25 -60.95 -10.79 -5.91
CA GLY A 25 -60.62 -12.22 -5.82
C GLY A 25 -59.71 -12.73 -6.95
N ASP A 26 -59.51 -11.96 -8.01
CA ASP A 26 -58.61 -12.34 -9.10
C ASP A 26 -57.14 -12.31 -8.65
N VAL A 27 -56.34 -13.27 -9.12
CA VAL A 27 -54.91 -13.37 -8.82
C VAL A 27 -54.17 -12.29 -9.59
N MET A 28 -53.69 -11.28 -8.87
CA MET A 28 -52.88 -10.20 -9.43
C MET A 28 -51.41 -10.61 -9.44
N TRP A 29 -50.73 -10.33 -10.55
CA TRP A 29 -49.28 -10.48 -10.68
C TRP A 29 -48.69 -9.08 -10.79
N GLU A 30 -47.94 -8.65 -9.77
CA GLU A 30 -47.14 -7.43 -9.85
C GLU A 30 -45.75 -7.79 -10.39
N HIS A 31 -45.33 -7.11 -11.45
CA HIS A 31 -43.98 -7.25 -11.97
C HIS A 31 -43.02 -6.46 -11.08
N CYS A 32 -41.98 -7.12 -10.57
CA CYS A 32 -40.90 -6.44 -9.88
C CYS A 32 -40.24 -5.45 -10.86
N ASN A 33 -40.19 -4.17 -10.49
CA ASN A 33 -39.50 -3.17 -11.26
C ASN A 33 -38.00 -3.48 -11.22
N GLN A 34 -37.47 -4.12 -12.27
CA GLN A 34 -36.04 -4.47 -12.34
C GLN A 34 -35.13 -3.27 -12.62
N ASN A 35 -35.69 -2.07 -12.77
CA ASN A 35 -34.94 -0.85 -13.02
C ASN A 35 -34.33 -0.22 -11.75
N ILE A 36 -34.09 -1.02 -10.71
CA ILE A 36 -33.46 -0.62 -9.44
C ILE A 36 -32.08 0.02 -9.67
N VAL A 37 -31.37 -0.39 -10.74
CA VAL A 37 -30.03 0.13 -11.07
C VAL A 37 -30.07 1.60 -11.51
N SER A 38 -31.16 2.05 -12.13
CA SER A 38 -31.26 3.43 -12.63
C SER A 38 -31.44 4.46 -11.52
N GLU A 39 -31.94 4.07 -10.35
CA GLU A 39 -32.30 5.01 -9.28
C GLU A 39 -31.20 5.15 -8.20
N HIS A 40 -30.03 4.55 -8.40
CA HIS A 40 -28.81 4.76 -7.58
C HIS A 40 -28.98 4.52 -6.07
N TYR A 41 -29.92 3.66 -5.67
CA TYR A 41 -30.12 3.34 -4.27
C TYR A 41 -29.13 2.29 -3.79
N PHE A 42 -28.20 2.71 -2.94
CA PHE A 42 -27.27 1.82 -2.23
C PHE A 42 -27.04 2.34 -0.80
N PRO A 43 -27.21 1.49 0.25
CA PRO A 43 -27.65 0.09 0.21
C PRO A 43 -29.11 -0.06 -0.25
N LEU A 44 -29.44 -1.23 -0.81
CA LEU A 44 -30.82 -1.62 -1.04
C LEU A 44 -31.39 -2.12 0.29
N THR A 45 -32.24 -1.31 0.91
CA THR A 45 -33.03 -1.70 2.09
C THR A 45 -34.47 -1.93 1.70
N SER A 46 -35.21 -2.66 2.53
CA SER A 46 -36.65 -2.90 2.39
C SER A 46 -37.41 -1.59 2.22
N ASP A 47 -37.12 -0.58 3.05
CA ASP A 47 -37.72 0.77 2.97
C ASP A 47 -37.55 1.45 1.59
N VAL A 48 -36.45 1.17 0.90
CA VAL A 48 -36.14 1.78 -0.40
C VAL A 48 -36.66 0.93 -1.56
N ALA A 49 -36.59 -0.39 -1.42
CA ALA A 49 -37.15 -1.34 -2.38
C ALA A 49 -38.69 -1.34 -2.39
N GLN A 50 -39.30 -0.95 -1.27
CA GLN A 50 -40.73 -0.97 -1.04
C GLN A 50 -41.21 0.41 -0.52
N PRO A 51 -41.54 1.36 -1.42
CA PRO A 51 -42.03 2.68 -1.03
C PRO A 51 -43.38 2.59 -0.29
N GLU A 52 -43.63 3.59 0.56
CA GLU A 52 -44.84 3.66 1.39
C GLU A 52 -46.13 3.42 0.57
N GLY A 53 -46.92 2.44 1.01
CA GLY A 53 -48.18 2.06 0.36
C GLY A 53 -48.08 0.94 -0.68
N SER A 54 -46.86 0.47 -0.99
CA SER A 54 -46.64 -0.82 -1.65
C SER A 54 -46.23 -1.84 -0.59
N GLU A 55 -46.94 -2.96 -0.48
CA GLU A 55 -46.59 -4.04 0.46
C GLU A 55 -46.56 -5.35 -0.34
N TRP A 56 -45.44 -5.56 -1.02
CA TRP A 56 -45.25 -6.67 -1.96
C TRP A 56 -44.25 -7.70 -1.47
N MET A 57 -43.37 -7.31 -0.54
CA MET A 57 -42.37 -8.15 0.09
C MET A 57 -42.92 -8.75 1.39
N THR A 58 -42.65 -10.03 1.64
CA THR A 58 -42.95 -10.62 2.96
C THR A 58 -41.96 -10.12 4.01
N ASP A 59 -42.33 -10.13 5.29
CA ASP A 59 -41.45 -9.72 6.40
C ASP A 59 -40.07 -10.42 6.34
N GLU A 60 -40.08 -11.72 6.04
CA GLU A 60 -38.86 -12.54 5.92
C GLU A 60 -37.98 -12.11 4.74
N GLN A 61 -38.60 -11.70 3.63
CA GLN A 61 -37.88 -11.19 2.47
C GLN A 61 -37.29 -9.80 2.77
N ALA A 62 -38.02 -8.96 3.50
CA ALA A 62 -37.54 -7.65 3.94
C ALA A 62 -36.30 -7.76 4.81
N ASP A 63 -36.33 -8.65 5.80
CA ASP A 63 -35.17 -8.93 6.65
C ASP A 63 -33.94 -9.38 5.83
N VAL A 64 -34.13 -10.27 4.86
CA VAL A 64 -33.02 -10.74 4.02
C VAL A 64 -32.47 -9.62 3.14
N VAL A 65 -33.33 -8.79 2.55
CA VAL A 65 -32.92 -7.65 1.73
C VAL A 65 -32.12 -6.65 2.56
N ASP A 66 -32.58 -6.32 3.77
CA ASP A 66 -31.87 -5.40 4.66
C ASP A 66 -30.52 -5.94 5.10
N ILE A 67 -30.45 -7.22 5.50
CA ILE A 67 -29.19 -7.87 5.89
C ILE A 67 -28.21 -7.85 4.72
N LEU A 68 -28.65 -8.18 3.50
CA LEU A 68 -27.78 -8.20 2.33
C LEU A 68 -27.35 -6.77 1.91
N GLY A 69 -28.26 -5.80 1.97
CA GLY A 69 -27.97 -4.39 1.70
C GLY A 69 -26.88 -3.84 2.59
N TRP A 70 -27.01 -4.02 3.91
CA TRP A 70 -25.99 -3.59 4.87
C TRP A 70 -24.69 -4.39 4.78
N ASN A 71 -24.75 -5.69 4.48
CA ASN A 71 -23.54 -6.48 4.24
C ASN A 71 -22.77 -5.96 3.01
N ALA A 72 -23.45 -5.55 1.94
CA ALA A 72 -22.78 -4.98 0.78
C ALA A 72 -22.02 -3.68 1.13
N VAL A 73 -22.61 -2.82 1.97
CA VAL A 73 -21.93 -1.61 2.50
C VAL A 73 -20.71 -1.99 3.33
N ALA A 74 -20.84 -2.98 4.23
CA ALA A 74 -19.72 -3.44 5.05
C ALA A 74 -18.55 -3.97 4.19
N ILE A 75 -18.85 -4.79 3.17
CA ILE A 75 -17.85 -5.29 2.23
C ILE A 75 -17.18 -4.14 1.48
N LEU A 76 -17.94 -3.15 1.00
CA LEU A 76 -17.40 -2.00 0.30
C LEU A 76 -16.44 -1.18 1.20
N ILE A 77 -16.82 -0.95 2.46
CA ILE A 77 -15.96 -0.29 3.45
C ILE A 77 -14.67 -1.10 3.64
N ILE A 78 -14.76 -2.42 3.82
CA ILE A 78 -13.58 -3.29 4.00
C ILE A 78 -12.64 -3.20 2.80
N VAL A 79 -13.16 -3.28 1.57
CA VAL A 79 -12.35 -3.19 0.34
C VAL A 79 -11.65 -1.84 0.25
N VAL A 80 -12.36 -0.75 0.55
CA VAL A 80 -11.79 0.60 0.55
C VAL A 80 -10.68 0.71 1.62
N LEU A 81 -10.93 0.23 2.84
CA LEU A 81 -9.94 0.23 3.91
C LEU A 81 -8.71 -0.60 3.56
N LEU A 82 -8.88 -1.81 2.99
CA LEU A 82 -7.76 -2.65 2.56
C LEU A 82 -6.92 -1.94 1.49
N LYS A 83 -7.57 -1.29 0.51
CA LYS A 83 -6.85 -0.53 -0.53
C LYS A 83 -5.97 0.57 0.08
N TYR A 84 -6.52 1.36 0.99
CA TYR A 84 -5.75 2.43 1.66
C TYR A 84 -4.70 1.89 2.63
N PHE A 85 -4.95 0.76 3.27
CA PHE A 85 -4.01 0.09 4.14
C PHE A 85 -2.76 -0.37 3.37
N TRP A 86 -2.93 -1.01 2.21
CA TRP A 86 -1.81 -1.39 1.34
C TRP A 86 -1.03 -0.18 0.84
N ALA A 87 -1.72 0.88 0.40
CA ALA A 87 -1.06 2.12 0.00
C ALA A 87 -0.28 2.77 1.16
N ALA A 88 -0.80 2.70 2.40
CA ALA A 88 -0.09 3.19 3.57
C ALA A 88 1.15 2.34 3.91
N ILE A 89 1.07 1.01 3.77
CA ILE A 89 2.24 0.14 3.90
C ILE A 89 3.28 0.48 2.85
N ASP A 90 2.89 0.64 1.58
CA ASP A 90 3.83 1.01 0.52
C ASP A 90 4.48 2.36 0.78
N TYR A 91 3.71 3.34 1.26
CA TYR A 91 4.23 4.65 1.66
C TYR A 91 5.22 4.55 2.82
N ILE A 92 4.88 3.82 3.88
CA ILE A 92 5.78 3.64 5.05
C ILE A 92 7.03 2.87 4.64
N THR A 93 6.87 1.77 3.89
CA THR A 93 8.01 0.98 3.42
C THR A 93 8.89 1.75 2.44
N SER A 94 8.37 2.72 1.69
CA SER A 94 9.18 3.61 0.85
C SER A 94 10.18 4.45 1.66
N TRP A 95 9.87 4.78 2.92
CA TRP A 95 10.81 5.48 3.80
C TRP A 95 11.94 4.58 4.30
N PHE A 96 11.73 3.25 4.31
CA PHE A 96 12.72 2.26 4.74
C PHE A 96 13.43 1.57 3.58
N LYS A 97 12.83 1.55 2.39
CA LYS A 97 13.48 1.13 1.15
C LYS A 97 14.49 2.20 0.79
N SER A 98 15.74 1.96 1.22
CA SER A 98 16.91 2.67 0.72
C SER A 98 16.80 2.79 -0.80
N THR A 99 17.06 3.97 -1.35
CA THR A 99 17.03 4.29 -2.79
C THR A 99 18.06 3.48 -3.62
N TYR A 100 18.67 2.46 -3.03
CA TYR A 100 19.59 1.57 -3.69
C TYR A 100 18.81 0.51 -4.49
N GLU A 101 18.63 0.76 -5.78
CA GLU A 101 18.35 -0.31 -6.74
C GLU A 101 19.68 -0.97 -7.10
N PRO A 102 19.88 -2.27 -6.82
CA PRO A 102 21.10 -2.96 -7.22
C PRO A 102 21.22 -2.93 -8.74
N SER A 103 22.28 -2.30 -9.24
CA SER A 103 22.57 -2.27 -10.67
C SER A 103 23.50 -3.44 -11.02
N GLY A 104 22.95 -4.55 -11.51
CA GLY A 104 23.74 -5.68 -12.00
C GLY A 104 23.06 -7.04 -11.81
N GLU A 105 23.65 -8.07 -12.42
CA GLU A 105 23.31 -9.46 -12.13
C GLU A 105 24.17 -9.96 -10.97
N ASP A 106 23.54 -10.64 -10.00
CA ASP A 106 24.25 -11.30 -8.91
C ASP A 106 25.29 -12.27 -9.48
N GLN A 107 26.55 -12.03 -9.18
CA GLN A 107 27.66 -12.85 -9.66
C GLN A 107 27.74 -14.20 -8.92
N ASN A 108 26.95 -14.43 -7.86
CA ASN A 108 27.01 -15.60 -6.97
C ASN A 108 28.42 -15.86 -6.41
N ILE A 109 29.22 -14.80 -6.24
CA ILE A 109 30.54 -14.87 -5.61
C ILE A 109 30.45 -14.06 -4.33
N ASP A 110 30.74 -14.69 -3.20
CA ASP A 110 30.83 -13.98 -1.93
C ASP A 110 31.84 -12.84 -2.05
N TYR A 111 31.47 -11.65 -1.56
CA TYR A 111 32.32 -10.46 -1.65
C TYR A 111 33.74 -10.70 -1.09
N SER A 112 33.86 -11.53 -0.05
CA SER A 112 35.12 -11.94 0.57
C SER A 112 36.00 -12.82 -0.33
N ALA A 113 35.43 -13.45 -1.36
CA ALA A 113 36.12 -14.35 -2.27
C ALA A 113 36.62 -13.66 -3.54
N VAL A 114 36.29 -12.38 -3.77
CA VAL A 114 36.74 -11.64 -4.96
C VAL A 114 38.18 -11.15 -4.74
N PRO A 115 39.20 -11.73 -5.42
CA PRO A 115 40.61 -11.47 -5.11
C PRO A 115 41.06 -10.03 -5.43
N SER A 116 40.33 -9.36 -6.33
CA SER A 116 40.61 -8.00 -6.77
C SER A 116 39.90 -6.93 -5.96
N ILE A 117 38.95 -7.31 -5.09
CA ILE A 117 38.21 -6.34 -4.28
C ILE A 117 38.98 -6.11 -2.99
N SER A 118 39.68 -4.97 -2.93
CA SER A 118 40.12 -4.41 -1.66
C SER A 118 38.88 -4.02 -0.86
N ALA A 119 38.86 -4.35 0.43
CA ALA A 119 37.81 -3.87 1.33
C ALA A 119 37.62 -2.36 1.14
N TYR A 120 36.39 -1.92 0.90
CA TYR A 120 36.09 -0.51 0.80
C TYR A 120 36.33 0.13 2.17
N VAL A 121 37.32 1.01 2.25
CA VAL A 121 37.60 1.81 3.43
C VAL A 121 36.87 3.14 3.22
N PRO A 122 35.82 3.46 4.00
CA PRO A 122 35.12 4.74 3.88
C PRO A 122 36.08 5.91 4.00
N GLN A 123 36.13 6.74 2.95
CA GLN A 123 37.03 7.88 2.82
C GLN A 123 36.22 9.14 2.52
N VAL A 124 36.59 10.25 3.15
CA VAL A 124 36.11 11.59 2.81
C VAL A 124 37.25 12.31 2.07
N VAL A 125 36.97 12.76 0.86
CA VAL A 125 37.91 13.56 0.06
C VAL A 125 37.47 15.01 0.17
N ASP A 126 38.39 15.87 0.59
CA ASP A 126 38.18 17.30 0.75
C ASP A 126 39.37 18.04 0.14
N ASP A 127 39.11 19.12 -0.59
CA ASP A 127 40.11 19.86 -1.37
C ASP A 127 41.19 20.53 -0.49
N GLU A 128 40.90 20.73 0.80
CA GLU A 128 41.86 21.30 1.76
C GLU A 128 42.92 20.28 2.20
N PHE A 129 42.68 18.98 1.96
CA PHE A 129 43.54 17.90 2.41
C PHE A 129 44.21 17.18 1.24
N ASN A 130 45.53 17.00 1.33
CA ASN A 130 46.31 16.26 0.31
C ASN A 130 46.09 14.74 0.37
N PHE A 131 45.42 14.25 1.42
CA PHE A 131 45.18 12.83 1.64
C PHE A 131 43.73 12.63 2.10
N PRO A 132 43.08 11.50 1.73
CA PRO A 132 41.73 11.20 2.17
C PRO A 132 41.64 11.05 3.69
N LEU A 133 40.55 11.55 4.27
CA LEU A 133 40.25 11.38 5.68
C LEU A 133 39.53 10.05 5.89
N LEU A 134 39.97 9.26 6.88
CA LEU A 134 39.47 7.92 7.15
C LEU A 134 38.27 8.01 8.09
N ALA A 135 37.12 7.54 7.63
CA ALA A 135 35.86 7.57 8.37
C ALA A 135 35.56 6.22 9.07
N CYS A 136 36.58 5.44 9.40
CA CYS A 136 36.43 4.16 10.08
C CYS A 136 37.64 3.81 10.96
N LYS A 137 37.45 2.88 11.90
CA LYS A 137 38.51 2.44 12.81
C LYS A 137 39.47 1.55 12.02
N ILE A 138 40.75 1.92 12.01
CA ILE A 138 41.77 1.22 11.22
C ILE A 138 42.70 0.32 12.05
N ASP A 139 42.50 0.24 13.37
CA ASP A 139 43.40 -0.50 14.29
C ASP A 139 43.57 -1.98 13.91
N CYS A 140 42.57 -2.57 13.26
CA CYS A 140 42.55 -3.97 12.83
C CYS A 140 42.76 -4.14 11.32
N ILE A 141 43.10 -3.07 10.59
CA ILE A 141 43.32 -3.10 9.13
C ILE A 141 44.83 -3.09 8.87
N ASP A 142 45.33 -4.00 8.03
CA ASP A 142 46.72 -3.93 7.57
C ASP A 142 46.92 -2.62 6.78
N PRO A 143 47.81 -1.70 7.21
CA PRO A 143 48.03 -0.43 6.52
C PRO A 143 48.40 -0.57 5.04
N LYS A 144 48.95 -1.73 4.63
CA LYS A 144 49.28 -2.01 3.22
C LYS A 144 48.06 -2.15 2.32
N LEU A 145 46.89 -2.41 2.90
CA LEU A 145 45.63 -2.49 2.16
C LEU A 145 45.07 -1.10 1.83
N ILE A 146 45.57 -0.05 2.49
CA ILE A 146 45.21 1.34 2.19
C ILE A 146 46.08 1.81 1.02
N GLY A 147 45.45 2.09 -0.12
CA GLY A 147 46.14 2.37 -1.39
C GLY A 147 46.94 3.68 -1.46
N TRP A 148 47.05 4.42 -0.36
CA TRP A 148 47.82 5.65 -0.24
C TRP A 148 48.59 5.66 1.08
N SER A 149 49.67 6.42 1.17
CA SER A 149 50.44 6.60 2.40
C SER A 149 51.03 8.00 2.44
N ASP A 150 50.85 8.68 3.57
CA ASP A 150 51.50 9.97 3.82
C ASP A 150 52.95 9.69 4.29
N PRO A 151 53.99 10.25 3.62
CA PRO A 151 55.37 10.04 4.00
C PRO A 151 55.75 10.65 5.36
N LEU A 152 54.94 11.59 5.87
CA LEU A 152 55.20 12.32 7.11
C LEU A 152 54.37 11.82 8.29
N ARG A 153 53.20 11.22 8.04
CA ARG A 153 52.23 10.86 9.09
C ARG A 153 51.65 9.47 8.88
N PRO A 154 51.41 8.70 9.96
CA PRO A 154 50.71 7.42 9.86
C PRO A 154 49.23 7.62 9.52
N HIS A 155 48.57 6.61 8.96
CA HIS A 155 47.13 6.66 8.61
C HIS A 155 46.23 7.05 9.78
N GLY A 156 46.58 6.66 11.01
CA GLY A 156 45.80 7.03 12.20
C GLY A 156 45.69 8.53 12.44
N PHE A 157 46.64 9.33 11.90
CA PHE A 157 46.56 10.78 11.94
C PHE A 157 45.34 11.31 11.17
N TRP A 158 44.98 10.65 10.07
CA TRP A 158 43.90 11.04 9.17
C TRP A 158 42.56 10.41 9.57
N ASN A 159 42.47 9.76 10.73
CA ASN A 159 41.27 9.09 11.19
C ASN A 159 40.31 10.07 11.89
N LEU A 160 39.18 10.33 11.24
CA LEU A 160 38.12 11.23 11.72
C LEU A 160 37.49 10.78 13.03
N ILE A 161 37.64 9.50 13.41
CA ILE A 161 37.10 8.99 14.68
C ILE A 161 37.67 9.74 15.88
N HIS A 162 38.89 10.26 15.77
CA HIS A 162 39.53 11.01 16.85
C HIS A 162 39.13 12.49 16.89
N GLU A 163 38.37 12.97 15.91
CA GLU A 163 37.92 14.38 15.85
C GLU A 163 36.54 14.58 16.51
N PHE A 164 35.84 13.51 16.85
CA PHE A 164 34.57 13.62 17.57
C PHE A 164 34.78 14.07 19.02
N PRO A 165 33.91 14.93 19.55
CA PRO A 165 33.99 15.33 20.95
C PRO A 165 33.85 14.12 21.89
N ALA A 166 34.41 14.23 23.11
CA ALA A 166 34.60 13.10 24.03
C ALA A 166 33.29 12.36 24.41
N ASP A 167 32.15 13.05 24.35
CA ASP A 167 30.81 12.48 24.57
C ASP A 167 30.35 11.55 23.44
N LEU A 168 30.90 11.75 22.24
CA LEU A 168 30.73 10.89 21.08
C LEU A 168 31.82 9.81 21.00
N GLU A 169 33.02 10.04 21.51
CA GLU A 169 34.06 8.99 21.52
C GLU A 169 33.62 7.71 22.25
N GLU A 170 32.85 7.81 23.34
CA GLU A 170 32.34 6.63 24.05
C GLU A 170 31.41 5.79 23.17
N LYS A 171 30.58 6.44 22.35
CA LYS A 171 29.74 5.77 21.35
C LYS A 171 30.56 5.25 20.18
N ALA A 172 31.61 5.94 19.76
CA ALA A 172 32.51 5.46 18.70
C ALA A 172 33.34 4.24 19.15
N ARG A 173 33.62 4.11 20.45
CA ARG A 173 34.26 2.92 21.05
C ARG A 173 33.32 1.73 21.16
N ASN A 174 32.00 1.91 21.05
CA ASN A 174 31.06 0.81 21.03
C ASN A 174 31.14 0.06 19.70
N GLU A 175 31.74 -1.12 19.71
CA GLU A 175 31.92 -1.97 18.52
C GLU A 175 30.60 -2.44 17.92
N GLU A 176 29.50 -2.46 18.70
CA GLU A 176 28.17 -2.83 18.22
C GLU A 176 27.47 -1.70 17.45
N GLN A 177 27.86 -0.43 17.69
CA GLN A 177 27.24 0.74 17.05
C GLN A 177 28.26 1.87 16.80
N PRO A 178 29.19 1.70 15.83
CA PRO A 178 30.11 2.77 15.47
C PRO A 178 29.36 4.04 15.05
N ILE A 179 29.83 5.22 15.48
CA ILE A 179 29.20 6.51 15.09
C ILE A 179 29.08 6.66 13.58
N LEU A 180 30.07 6.18 12.84
CA LEU A 180 30.14 6.25 11.39
C LEU A 180 29.46 5.05 10.70
N SER A 181 28.99 4.04 11.45
CA SER A 181 28.19 2.93 10.89
C SER A 181 26.73 3.30 10.63
N ILE A 182 26.30 4.51 11.00
CA ILE A 182 24.98 5.03 10.61
C ILE A 182 24.89 5.12 9.08
N VAL A 183 26.03 5.32 8.40
CA VAL A 183 26.13 5.22 6.95
C VAL A 183 26.25 3.74 6.57
N LYS A 184 25.12 3.09 6.33
CA LYS A 184 25.08 1.74 5.76
C LYS A 184 25.61 1.81 4.32
N HIS A 185 26.86 1.42 4.13
CA HIS A 185 27.38 1.19 2.80
C HIS A 185 26.81 -0.14 2.31
N TYR A 186 25.85 -0.07 1.38
CA TYR A 186 25.43 -1.24 0.63
C TYR A 186 26.47 -1.45 -0.47
N PRO A 187 27.00 -2.67 -0.66
CA PRO A 187 27.82 -2.95 -1.83
C PRO A 187 27.00 -2.63 -3.10
N PRO A 188 27.66 -2.10 -4.15
CA PRO A 188 27.01 -1.94 -5.45
C PRO A 188 26.50 -3.29 -5.99
#